data_AF-A0A4R4EDV0-F1
#
_entry.id   AF-A0A4R4EDV0-F1
#
_cell.length_a   1.000
_cell.length_b   1.000
_cell.length_c   1.000
_cell.angle_alpha   90.00
_cell.angle_beta   90.00
_cell.angle_gamma   90.00
#
_symmetry.space_group_name_H-M   'P 1'
#
loop_
_entity.id
_entity.type
_entity.pdbx_description
1 polymer ?
#
loop_
_entity_poly.entity_id
_entity_poly.type
_entity_poly.pdbx_seq_one_letter_code
_entity_poly.pdbx_strand_id
1 'polypeptide(L)'
;MNYVPGQSHIKPTSLAKLCRDMVVVLISFILVMLPLSRVAEAHAYSVAYSTLVLSPDRTEYQISFDELTIREELELTGVNVKIDQEQLQKGDSRLKDWINQNLTVEIDNQQAKYEILSTSLENVKDKPFVVFDLKLPKLEEGQTFSIKDNFFSRGDNGANYANFVTIDYGNQKTANVLQGQDRVLTMIYNINTQEQGTDSQSGVTEGAGTAEQAGASAEPSGGVEVSTNWWSFIKLGMNHILSGFDHLLFIFALLLGKQTFKQYAGIITSFTIAHSITLTLAVLGWVDLPGYIVEPAIAFSICYVAAENMLRQQIKYRWLITFAFGLIHGMGFADILKEMSIPTKQLAISLISFNVGIEIVQLTIVAIVLPILIYFRKFASYKHAVVFTSSIIILVGGFWFIQRVFF
;
A
#
# COMPACT_ATOMS: atom_id res chain seq x y z
N MET A 1 -57.07 -34.73 20.36
CA MET A 1 -56.75 -33.29 20.34
C MET A 1 -55.22 -33.18 20.43
N ASN A 2 -54.53 -33.13 19.29
CA ASN A 2 -53.06 -33.10 19.24
C ASN A 2 -52.63 -31.75 18.67
N TYR A 3 -52.06 -30.91 19.54
CA TYR A 3 -51.50 -29.61 19.20
C TYR A 3 -50.00 -29.78 18.93
N VAL A 4 -49.55 -29.46 17.72
CA VAL A 4 -48.12 -29.41 17.36
C VAL A 4 -47.70 -27.95 17.35
N PRO A 5 -46.87 -27.47 18.30
CA PRO A 5 -46.34 -26.12 18.26
C PRO A 5 -45.07 -26.06 17.41
N GLY A 6 -44.92 -25.00 16.60
CA GLY A 6 -43.58 -24.55 16.18
C GLY A 6 -43.28 -24.40 14.68
N GLN A 7 -44.25 -24.05 13.82
CA GLN A 7 -43.90 -23.39 12.56
C GLN A 7 -44.16 -21.89 12.69
N SER A 8 -43.08 -21.12 12.88
CA SER A 8 -43.11 -19.68 12.71
C SER A 8 -43.39 -19.37 11.23
N HIS A 9 -44.67 -19.21 10.88
CA HIS A 9 -45.08 -18.71 9.59
C HIS A 9 -44.65 -17.24 9.46
N ILE A 10 -43.43 -17.03 8.98
CA ILE A 10 -42.98 -15.72 8.52
C ILE A 10 -43.85 -15.38 7.29
N LYS A 11 -44.72 -14.38 7.42
CA LYS A 11 -45.62 -13.95 6.33
C LYS A 11 -44.79 -13.60 5.08
N PRO A 12 -45.29 -13.89 3.85
CA PRO A 12 -44.55 -13.63 2.61
C PRO A 12 -44.13 -12.16 2.44
N THR A 13 -44.90 -11.21 2.99
CA THR A 13 -44.56 -9.78 3.02
C THR A 13 -43.35 -9.46 3.92
N SER A 14 -43.13 -10.24 4.99
CA SER A 14 -41.97 -10.12 5.87
C SER A 14 -40.70 -10.68 5.22
N LEU A 15 -40.82 -11.78 4.45
CA LEU A 15 -39.69 -12.36 3.70
C LEU A 15 -39.20 -11.44 2.58
N ALA A 16 -40.11 -10.82 1.84
CA ALA A 16 -39.76 -9.85 0.79
C ALA A 16 -39.10 -8.59 1.37
N LYS A 17 -39.62 -8.06 2.49
CA LYS A 17 -39.04 -6.93 3.20
C LYS A 17 -37.63 -7.23 3.70
N LEU A 18 -37.43 -8.40 4.30
CA LEU A 18 -36.13 -8.82 4.82
C LEU A 18 -35.10 -9.12 3.72
N CYS A 19 -35.54 -9.71 2.61
CA CYS A 19 -34.71 -9.87 1.41
C CYS A 19 -34.23 -8.50 0.91
N ARG A 20 -35.16 -7.54 0.79
CA ARG A 20 -34.86 -6.17 0.38
C ARG A 20 -33.89 -5.49 1.34
N ASP A 21 -34.13 -5.55 2.64
CA ASP A 21 -33.28 -4.87 3.63
C ASP A 21 -31.85 -5.46 3.65
N MET A 22 -31.71 -6.79 3.46
CA MET A 22 -30.42 -7.45 3.30
C MET A 22 -29.73 -7.09 1.98
N VAL A 23 -30.47 -7.05 0.87
CA VAL A 23 -29.94 -6.59 -0.43
C VAL A 23 -29.48 -5.14 -0.32
N VAL A 24 -30.23 -4.27 0.37
CA VAL A 24 -29.82 -2.88 0.62
C VAL A 24 -28.52 -2.84 1.42
N VAL A 25 -28.35 -3.64 2.48
CA VAL A 25 -27.08 -3.68 3.22
C VAL A 25 -25.91 -4.13 2.35
N LEU A 26 -26.09 -5.17 1.54
CA LEU A 26 -25.04 -5.68 0.64
C LEU A 26 -24.71 -4.69 -0.49
N ILE A 27 -25.72 -4.04 -1.06
CA ILE A 27 -25.54 -2.97 -2.04
C ILE A 27 -24.86 -1.77 -1.40
N SER A 28 -25.26 -1.34 -0.21
CA SER A 28 -24.61 -0.25 0.51
C SER A 28 -23.14 -0.55 0.76
N PHE A 29 -22.80 -1.81 1.07
CA PHE A 29 -21.41 -2.24 1.17
C PHE A 29 -20.68 -2.11 -0.17
N ILE A 30 -21.28 -2.55 -1.28
CA ILE A 30 -20.68 -2.37 -2.62
C ILE A 30 -20.57 -0.89 -2.99
N LEU A 31 -21.57 -0.07 -2.71
CA LEU A 31 -21.58 1.36 -3.04
C LEU A 31 -20.53 2.14 -2.24
N VAL A 32 -20.27 1.75 -0.99
CA VAL A 32 -19.14 2.30 -0.20
C VAL A 32 -17.79 1.90 -0.82
N MET A 33 -17.73 0.74 -1.46
CA MET A 33 -16.51 0.21 -2.10
C MET A 33 -16.39 0.58 -3.58
N LEU A 34 -17.37 1.27 -4.16
CA LEU A 34 -17.35 1.74 -5.53
C LEU A 34 -16.87 3.19 -5.53
N PRO A 35 -15.74 3.50 -6.19
CA PRO A 35 -15.36 4.90 -6.36
C PRO A 35 -16.40 5.57 -7.28
N LEU A 36 -17.04 6.65 -6.81
CA LEU A 36 -17.99 7.43 -7.61
C LEU A 36 -17.37 8.10 -8.84
N SER A 37 -16.03 8.09 -8.98
CA SER A 37 -15.33 8.84 -10.03
C SER A 37 -13.92 8.36 -10.41
N ARG A 38 -13.42 7.23 -9.90
CA ARG A 38 -12.03 6.79 -10.19
C ARG A 38 -11.98 5.46 -10.94
N VAL A 39 -11.18 5.44 -12.01
CA VAL A 39 -10.64 4.23 -12.62
C VAL A 39 -9.96 3.42 -11.53
N ALA A 40 -10.38 2.17 -11.30
CA ALA A 40 -9.71 1.30 -10.34
C ALA A 40 -8.50 0.64 -11.03
N GLU A 41 -7.42 1.39 -11.16
CA GLU A 41 -6.11 0.78 -11.38
C GLU A 41 -5.65 0.18 -10.06
N ALA A 42 -5.08 -1.03 -10.12
CA ALA A 42 -4.43 -1.60 -8.96
C ALA A 42 -3.15 -0.80 -8.61
N HIS A 43 -2.57 -0.06 -9.58
CA HIS A 43 -1.27 0.59 -9.46
C HIS A 43 -1.12 1.99 -10.13
N ALA A 44 -2.19 2.79 -10.25
CA ALA A 44 -2.04 4.25 -10.46
C ALA A 44 -1.64 4.93 -9.14
N TYR A 45 -0.43 4.66 -8.67
CA TYR A 45 0.20 5.49 -7.64
C TYR A 45 1.07 6.52 -8.36
N SER A 46 0.91 7.80 -8.05
CA SER A 46 2.00 8.74 -8.28
C SER A 46 3.09 8.34 -7.29
N VAL A 47 4.18 7.76 -7.78
CA VAL A 47 5.25 7.27 -6.91
C VAL A 47 6.47 8.15 -7.09
N ALA A 48 7.03 8.58 -5.96
CA ALA A 48 8.36 9.15 -5.93
C ALA A 48 9.33 8.17 -5.28
N TYR A 49 10.58 8.22 -5.75
CA TYR A 49 11.70 7.59 -5.07
C TYR A 49 12.68 8.66 -4.68
N SER A 50 13.06 8.68 -3.41
CA SER A 50 14.03 9.62 -2.89
C SER A 50 15.22 8.90 -2.28
N THR A 51 16.40 9.48 -2.43
CA THR A 51 17.62 9.03 -1.77
C THR A 51 18.26 10.20 -1.03
N LEU A 52 18.29 10.12 0.31
CA LEU A 52 19.04 11.02 1.17
C LEU A 52 20.42 10.41 1.40
N VAL A 53 21.46 11.02 0.84
CA VAL A 53 22.86 10.60 1.05
C VAL A 53 23.46 11.46 2.15
N LEU A 54 23.88 10.80 3.23
CA LEU A 54 24.48 11.39 4.40
C LEU A 54 25.96 11.02 4.44
N SER A 55 26.83 12.02 4.39
CA SER A 55 28.27 11.82 4.51
C SER A 55 28.90 12.94 5.33
N PRO A 56 30.13 12.75 5.87
CA PRO A 56 30.78 13.76 6.70
C PRO A 56 30.95 15.13 6.04
N ASP A 57 31.01 15.19 4.71
CA ASP A 57 31.34 16.41 3.96
C ASP A 57 30.15 16.98 3.16
N ARG A 58 29.09 16.20 2.97
CA ARG A 58 27.94 16.59 2.14
C ARG A 58 26.66 15.87 2.53
N THR A 59 25.55 16.60 2.38
CA THR A 59 24.18 16.12 2.48
C THR A 59 23.54 16.33 1.11
N GLU A 60 23.23 15.23 0.42
CA GLU A 60 22.60 15.27 -0.90
C GLU A 60 21.22 14.61 -0.80
N TYR A 61 20.25 15.15 -1.52
CA TYR A 61 18.92 14.57 -1.60
C TYR A 61 18.51 14.48 -3.06
N GLN A 62 18.34 13.25 -3.54
CA GLN A 62 17.81 12.99 -4.87
C GLN A 62 16.33 12.67 -4.73
N ILE A 63 15.48 13.26 -5.55
CA ILE A 63 14.07 12.86 -5.68
C ILE A 63 13.75 12.63 -7.15
N SER A 64 13.07 11.53 -7.42
CA SER A 64 12.67 11.12 -8.76
C SER A 64 11.18 10.88 -8.81
N PHE A 65 10.57 11.30 -9.91
CA PHE A 65 9.15 11.14 -10.17
C PHE A 65 8.95 10.42 -11.49
N ASP A 66 7.90 9.61 -11.54
CA ASP A 66 7.47 8.94 -12.75
C ASP A 66 7.08 9.97 -13.85
N GLU A 67 7.16 9.55 -15.10
CA GLU A 67 6.86 10.40 -16.25
C GLU A 67 5.42 10.95 -16.24
N LEU A 68 4.45 10.17 -15.74
CA LEU A 68 3.04 10.58 -15.66
C LEU A 68 2.88 11.78 -14.72
N THR A 69 3.49 11.72 -13.53
CA THR A 69 3.53 12.82 -12.56
C THR A 69 4.03 14.13 -13.19
N ILE A 70 5.16 14.07 -13.91
CA ILE A 70 5.76 15.28 -14.47
C ILE A 70 4.95 15.82 -15.64
N ARG A 71 4.34 14.93 -16.44
CA ARG A 71 3.46 15.31 -17.53
C ARG A 71 2.24 16.08 -17.04
N GLU A 72 1.66 15.66 -15.91
CA GLU A 72 0.57 16.37 -15.25
C GLU A 72 0.99 17.76 -14.74
N GLU A 73 2.16 17.85 -14.11
CA GLU A 73 2.67 19.12 -13.59
C GLU A 73 3.03 20.11 -14.70
N LEU A 74 3.53 19.63 -15.84
CA LEU A 74 3.82 20.43 -17.03
C LEU A 74 2.58 20.73 -17.89
N GLU A 75 1.38 20.26 -17.50
CA GLU A 75 0.13 20.42 -18.25
C GLU A 75 0.21 19.87 -19.69
N LEU A 76 1.02 18.84 -19.90
CA LEU A 76 1.23 18.21 -21.20
C LEU A 76 0.06 17.27 -21.50
N THR A 77 -0.80 17.69 -22.45
CA THR A 77 -2.02 16.96 -22.81
C THR A 77 -1.81 16.06 -24.04
N GLY A 78 -2.10 14.76 -23.89
CA GLY A 78 -2.05 13.78 -24.97
C GLY A 78 -1.59 12.39 -24.49
N VAL A 79 -2.28 11.34 -24.93
CA VAL A 79 -2.11 9.95 -24.44
C VAL A 79 -0.72 9.36 -24.73
N ASN A 80 -0.01 9.87 -25.74
CA ASN A 80 1.31 9.38 -26.16
C ASN A 80 2.42 10.45 -26.10
N VAL A 81 2.20 11.53 -25.35
CA VAL A 81 3.23 12.57 -25.20
C VAL A 81 4.25 12.06 -24.19
N LYS A 82 5.44 11.71 -24.69
CA LYS A 82 6.59 11.38 -23.85
C LYS A 82 7.37 12.63 -23.48
N ILE A 83 7.95 12.63 -22.29
CA ILE A 83 8.89 13.66 -21.86
C ILE A 83 10.22 13.42 -22.57
N ASP A 84 10.61 14.41 -23.36
CA ASP A 84 11.96 14.48 -23.92
C ASP A 84 12.78 15.58 -23.24
N GLN A 85 14.06 15.64 -23.59
CA GLN A 85 14.99 16.64 -23.06
C GLN A 85 14.55 18.08 -23.39
N GLU A 86 13.87 18.32 -24.51
CA GLU A 86 13.43 19.66 -24.91
C GLU A 86 12.26 20.14 -24.04
N GLN A 87 11.28 19.28 -23.81
CA GLN A 87 10.16 19.55 -22.91
C GLN A 87 10.62 19.76 -21.48
N LEU A 88 11.57 18.94 -21.02
CA LEU A 88 12.16 19.07 -19.69
C LEU A 88 12.86 20.42 -19.52
N GLN A 89 13.67 20.83 -20.52
CA GLN A 89 14.35 22.14 -20.50
C GLN A 89 13.37 23.32 -20.51
N LYS A 90 12.29 23.25 -21.29
CA LYS A 90 11.26 24.30 -21.31
C LYS A 90 10.50 24.39 -19.98
N GLY A 91 10.28 23.25 -19.33
CA GLY A 91 9.57 23.12 -18.06
C GLY A 91 10.42 23.30 -16.81
N ASP A 92 11.75 23.33 -16.92
CA ASP A 92 12.71 23.26 -15.81
C ASP A 92 12.41 24.28 -14.69
N SER A 93 12.18 25.55 -15.03
CA SER A 93 11.86 26.58 -14.05
C SER A 93 10.57 26.27 -13.29
N ARG A 94 9.53 25.82 -13.99
CA ARG A 94 8.24 25.47 -13.38
C ARG A 94 8.38 24.27 -12.44
N LEU A 95 9.14 23.26 -12.86
CA LEU A 95 9.40 22.07 -12.05
C LEU A 95 10.21 22.42 -10.79
N LYS A 96 11.23 23.25 -10.91
CA LYS A 96 12.00 23.73 -9.75
C LYS A 96 11.15 24.53 -8.78
N ASP A 97 10.29 25.40 -9.28
CA ASP A 97 9.32 26.13 -8.45
C ASP A 97 8.34 25.17 -7.74
N TRP A 98 7.89 24.13 -8.45
CA TRP A 98 7.04 23.09 -7.89
C TRP A 98 7.75 22.30 -6.76
N ILE A 99 9.01 21.91 -6.94
CA ILE A 99 9.83 21.29 -5.87
C ILE A 99 9.92 22.25 -4.67
N ASN A 100 10.28 23.52 -4.90
CA ASN A 100 10.45 24.51 -3.83
C ASN A 100 9.17 24.79 -3.03
N GLN A 101 7.99 24.68 -3.67
CA GLN A 101 6.70 24.88 -3.00
C GLN A 101 6.27 23.68 -2.17
N ASN A 102 6.69 22.46 -2.55
CA ASN A 102 6.17 21.22 -1.98
C ASN A 102 7.17 20.48 -1.09
N LEU A 103 8.47 20.72 -1.25
CA LEU A 103 9.50 20.10 -0.42
C LEU A 103 10.03 21.10 0.60
N THR A 104 9.81 20.80 1.88
CA THR A 104 10.33 21.60 3.00
C THR A 104 11.42 20.82 3.71
N VAL A 105 12.56 21.47 3.96
CA VAL A 105 13.67 20.93 4.73
C VAL A 105 13.82 21.76 6.00
N GLU A 106 13.97 21.10 7.13
CA GLU A 106 14.18 21.71 8.43
C GLU A 106 15.40 21.09 9.13
N ILE A 107 16.18 21.92 9.80
CA ILE A 107 17.28 21.52 10.66
C ILE A 107 17.04 22.20 12.01
N ASP A 108 16.99 21.41 13.08
CA ASP A 108 16.67 21.86 14.45
C ASP A 108 15.37 22.68 14.52
N ASN A 109 14.35 22.20 13.79
CA ASN A 109 13.02 22.82 13.63
C ASN A 109 13.06 24.23 12.99
N GLN A 110 14.14 24.58 12.30
CA GLN A 110 14.24 25.80 11.50
C GLN A 110 14.30 25.44 10.02
N GLN A 111 13.51 26.15 9.21
CA GLN A 111 13.49 25.93 7.77
C GLN A 111 14.86 26.22 7.16
N ALA A 112 15.41 25.23 6.47
CA ALA A 112 16.73 25.28 5.86
C ALA A 112 16.59 25.41 4.34
N LYS A 113 17.44 26.25 3.74
CA LYS A 113 17.48 26.41 2.28
C LYS A 113 18.29 25.28 1.65
N TYR A 114 17.87 24.84 0.48
CA TYR A 114 18.60 23.91 -0.37
C TYR A 114 18.76 24.48 -1.79
N GLU A 115 19.65 23.87 -2.55
CA GLU A 115 19.91 24.23 -3.95
C GLU A 115 19.57 23.04 -4.86
N ILE A 116 18.77 23.25 -5.89
CA ILE A 116 18.51 22.25 -6.93
C ILE A 116 19.65 22.34 -7.95
N LEU A 117 20.53 21.35 -7.95
CA LEU A 117 21.74 21.31 -8.79
C LEU A 117 21.40 20.94 -10.24
N SER A 118 20.48 19.99 -10.42
CA SER A 118 20.22 19.38 -11.71
C SER A 118 18.75 18.94 -11.84
N THR A 119 18.29 18.82 -13.08
CA THR A 119 17.04 18.18 -13.45
C THR A 119 17.33 17.34 -14.70
N SER A 120 17.27 16.02 -14.56
CA SER A 120 17.66 15.06 -15.58
C SER A 120 16.53 14.09 -15.87
N LEU A 121 16.57 13.49 -17.07
CA LEU A 121 15.73 12.35 -17.44
C LEU A 121 16.60 11.10 -17.36
N GLU A 122 16.28 10.19 -16.45
CA GLU A 122 17.02 8.96 -16.21
C GLU A 122 16.12 7.74 -16.39
N ASN A 123 16.67 6.65 -16.93
CA ASN A 123 15.95 5.39 -17.04
C ASN A 123 16.29 4.51 -15.84
N VAL A 124 15.32 4.29 -14.96
CA VAL A 124 15.42 3.31 -13.88
C VAL A 124 14.75 2.03 -14.36
N LYS A 125 15.55 0.99 -14.66
CA LYS A 125 15.07 -0.34 -15.12
C LYS A 125 14.05 -0.24 -16.27
N ASP A 126 14.42 0.49 -17.33
CA ASP A 126 13.63 0.70 -18.55
C ASP A 126 12.36 1.57 -18.42
N LYS A 127 12.16 2.21 -17.26
CA LYS A 127 11.13 3.25 -17.06
C LYS A 127 11.79 4.63 -16.95
N PRO A 128 11.30 5.65 -17.68
CA PRO A 128 11.81 7.00 -17.57
C PRO A 128 11.32 7.67 -16.28
N PHE A 129 12.26 8.27 -15.56
CA PHE A 129 12.04 9.10 -14.38
C PHE A 129 12.67 10.46 -14.60
N VAL A 130 12.02 11.51 -14.09
CA VAL A 130 12.66 12.81 -13.97
C VAL A 130 13.26 12.90 -12.58
N VAL A 131 14.56 13.16 -12.54
CA VAL A 131 15.38 13.16 -11.34
C VAL A 131 15.82 14.58 -11.02
N PHE A 132 15.68 14.96 -9.75
CA PHE A 132 16.13 16.23 -9.21
C PHE A 132 17.23 15.95 -8.18
N ASP A 133 18.42 16.50 -8.43
CA ASP A 133 19.52 16.45 -7.47
C ASP A 133 19.55 17.72 -6.64
N LEU A 134 19.37 17.57 -5.33
CA LEU A 134 19.36 18.68 -4.38
C LEU A 134 20.59 18.61 -3.49
N LYS A 135 21.23 19.76 -3.30
CA LYS A 135 22.25 19.97 -2.28
C LYS A 135 21.60 20.57 -1.05
N LEU A 136 21.62 19.81 0.05
CA LEU A 136 21.14 20.26 1.34
C LEU A 136 22.29 20.88 2.16
N PRO A 137 21.99 21.68 3.19
CA PRO A 137 23.00 22.10 4.15
C PRO A 137 23.66 20.90 4.80
N LYS A 138 24.96 21.02 5.08
CA LYS A 138 25.70 20.02 5.82
C LYS A 138 25.06 19.84 7.20
N LEU A 139 24.84 18.59 7.59
CA LEU A 139 24.34 18.26 8.93
C LEU A 139 25.52 18.10 9.89
N GLU A 140 25.37 18.65 11.08
CA GLU A 140 26.28 18.48 12.21
C GLU A 140 25.74 17.41 13.16
N GLU A 141 26.65 16.74 13.87
CA GLU A 141 26.29 15.67 14.81
C GLU A 141 25.34 16.19 15.90
N GLY A 142 24.28 15.42 16.15
CA GLY A 142 23.22 15.75 17.10
C GLY A 142 22.11 16.64 16.55
N GLN A 143 22.23 17.17 15.32
CA GLN A 143 21.16 17.97 14.71
C GLN A 143 19.95 17.11 14.35
N THR A 144 18.76 17.67 14.57
CA THR A 144 17.52 17.07 14.10
C THR A 144 17.27 17.51 12.65
N PHE A 145 17.31 16.57 11.73
CA PHE A 145 16.95 16.78 10.33
C PHE A 145 15.51 16.34 10.09
N SER A 146 14.75 17.17 9.38
CA SER A 146 13.40 16.84 8.96
C SER A 146 13.18 17.24 7.50
N ILE A 147 12.56 16.35 6.74
CA ILE A 147 12.12 16.61 5.38
C ILE A 147 10.64 16.30 5.25
N LYS A 148 9.89 17.28 4.78
CA LYS A 148 8.45 17.22 4.61
C LYS A 148 8.10 17.29 3.14
N ASP A 149 7.39 16.26 2.71
CA ASP A 149 6.93 16.06 1.34
C ASP A 149 5.44 16.46 1.26
N ASN A 150 5.13 17.62 0.69
CA ASN A 150 3.76 18.09 0.47
C ASN A 150 3.28 17.88 -0.98
N PHE A 151 3.99 17.10 -1.81
CA PHE A 151 3.59 16.86 -3.19
C PHE A 151 2.16 16.31 -3.25
N PHE A 152 1.34 16.83 -4.17
CA PHE A 152 -0.05 16.43 -4.36
C PHE A 152 -1.00 16.67 -3.17
N SER A 153 -0.60 17.49 -2.18
CA SER A 153 -1.46 17.90 -1.07
C SER A 153 -2.45 18.99 -1.51
N ARG A 154 -3.33 18.70 -2.49
CA ARG A 154 -4.38 19.61 -2.97
C ARG A 154 -5.69 19.47 -2.17
N GLY A 155 -5.62 19.65 -0.85
CA GLY A 155 -6.80 19.80 0.02
C GLY A 155 -7.62 18.53 0.31
N ASP A 156 -7.40 17.44 -0.43
CA ASP A 156 -7.95 16.12 -0.10
C ASP A 156 -6.86 15.26 0.55
N ASN A 157 -7.17 14.71 1.73
CA ASN A 157 -6.35 13.78 2.52
C ASN A 157 -6.09 12.41 1.82
N GLY A 158 -6.19 12.33 0.49
CA GLY A 158 -6.31 11.09 -0.28
C GLY A 158 -5.66 11.12 -1.67
N ALA A 159 -4.57 11.86 -1.84
CA ALA A 159 -3.69 11.61 -2.98
C ALA A 159 -3.11 10.18 -2.84
N ASN A 160 -3.30 9.33 -3.87
CA ASN A 160 -2.66 8.02 -3.98
C ASN A 160 -1.17 8.22 -4.33
N TYR A 161 -0.44 8.90 -3.45
CA TYR A 161 0.97 9.21 -3.59
C TYR A 161 1.76 8.60 -2.45
N ALA A 162 2.88 7.99 -2.79
CA ALA A 162 3.86 7.50 -1.85
C ALA A 162 5.26 7.88 -2.32
N ASN A 163 6.07 8.39 -1.39
CA ASN A 163 7.49 8.60 -1.60
C ASN A 163 8.26 7.52 -0.83
N PHE A 164 8.99 6.69 -1.57
CA PHE A 164 9.87 5.67 -1.02
C PHE A 164 11.25 6.27 -0.79
N VAL A 165 11.57 6.55 0.46
CA VAL A 165 12.79 7.22 0.86
C VAL A 165 13.85 6.20 1.27
N THR A 166 14.97 6.21 0.57
CA THR A 166 16.20 5.53 0.96
C THR A 166 17.10 6.52 1.69
N ILE A 167 17.64 6.15 2.85
CA ILE A 167 18.61 6.96 3.58
C ILE A 167 19.93 6.21 3.54
N ASP A 168 20.93 6.78 2.85
CA ASP A 168 22.25 6.19 2.67
C ASP A 168 23.25 6.85 3.62
N TYR A 169 23.72 6.08 4.60
CA TYR A 169 24.77 6.47 5.55
C TYR A 169 26.18 6.08 5.05
N GLY A 170 26.31 5.66 3.78
CA GLY A 170 27.55 5.22 3.14
C GLY A 170 27.82 3.73 3.31
N ASN A 171 27.87 3.24 4.55
CA ASN A 171 28.08 1.81 4.83
C ASN A 171 26.76 1.02 4.90
N GLN A 172 25.64 1.69 5.09
CA GLN A 172 24.33 1.12 5.35
C GLN A 172 23.26 2.02 4.73
N LYS A 173 22.18 1.40 4.24
CA LYS A 173 21.04 2.11 3.65
C LYS A 173 19.77 1.73 4.38
N THR A 174 18.96 2.68 4.85
CA THR A 174 17.62 2.43 5.38
C THR A 174 16.50 2.80 4.43
N ALA A 175 15.31 2.28 4.69
CA ALA A 175 14.11 2.56 3.93
C ALA A 175 12.99 3.12 4.83
N ASN A 176 12.26 4.09 4.30
CA ASN A 176 11.06 4.68 4.90
C ASN A 176 10.06 4.99 3.78
N VAL A 177 8.79 5.18 4.14
CA VAL A 177 7.72 5.48 3.18
C VAL A 177 6.91 6.66 3.69
N LEU A 178 6.86 7.74 2.90
CA LEU A 178 6.05 8.92 3.17
C LEU A 178 4.78 8.84 2.35
N GLN A 179 3.62 8.82 3.01
CA GLN A 179 2.32 8.61 2.36
C GLN A 179 1.17 9.09 3.26
N GLY A 180 0.02 9.41 2.66
CA GLY A 180 -1.18 9.80 3.41
C GLY A 180 -0.90 10.99 4.34
N GLN A 181 -1.09 10.80 5.64
CA GLN A 181 -0.81 11.81 6.68
C GLN A 181 0.64 11.78 7.18
N ASP A 182 1.37 10.70 6.94
CA ASP A 182 2.76 10.52 7.36
C ASP A 182 3.69 11.05 6.25
N ARG A 183 3.80 12.38 6.18
CA ARG A 183 4.51 13.10 5.10
C ARG A 183 5.82 13.74 5.55
N VAL A 184 6.28 13.40 6.73
CA VAL A 184 7.48 13.97 7.36
C VAL A 184 8.42 12.83 7.73
N LEU A 185 9.64 12.88 7.20
CA LEU A 185 10.75 12.09 7.72
C LEU A 185 11.50 12.97 8.71
N THR A 186 11.59 12.54 9.96
CA THR A 186 12.41 13.19 10.99
C THR A 186 13.45 12.21 11.50
N MET A 187 14.68 12.67 11.66
CA MET A 187 15.79 11.88 12.19
C MET A 187 16.78 12.78 12.92
N ILE A 188 17.54 12.21 13.85
CA ILE A 188 18.71 12.86 14.43
C ILE A 188 19.92 12.38 13.64
N TYR A 189 20.73 13.32 13.15
CA TYR A 189 21.98 12.98 12.47
C TYR A 189 23.07 12.69 13.50
N ASN A 190 23.46 11.44 13.61
CA ASN A 190 24.59 11.02 14.44
C ASN A 190 25.65 10.42 13.54
N ILE A 191 26.92 10.83 13.70
CA ILE A 191 28.02 10.20 12.95
C ILE A 191 28.20 8.75 13.40
N ASN A 192 27.83 8.47 14.66
CA ASN A 192 27.84 7.15 15.27
C ASN A 192 26.53 6.37 15.10
N THR A 193 25.66 6.61 14.10
CA THR A 193 24.54 5.67 13.80
C THR A 193 24.98 4.27 13.33
N GLN A 194 26.28 3.96 13.42
CA GLN A 194 26.72 2.58 13.65
C GLN A 194 26.22 1.99 14.97
N GLU A 195 25.76 2.77 15.96
CA GLU A 195 25.30 2.30 17.26
C GLU A 195 24.33 3.30 17.91
N GLN A 196 23.05 3.34 17.52
CA GLN A 196 21.95 3.61 18.47
C GLN A 196 20.58 3.46 17.82
N GLY A 197 19.77 2.60 18.43
CA GLY A 197 18.39 2.34 18.06
C GLY A 197 17.46 3.51 18.39
N THR A 198 16.35 3.49 17.68
CA THR A 198 15.08 4.15 17.97
C THR A 198 14.80 4.41 19.44
N ASP A 199 14.68 5.68 19.81
CA ASP A 199 13.62 6.17 20.69
C ASP A 199 13.13 7.52 20.14
N SER A 200 12.06 7.47 19.38
CA SER A 200 11.24 8.65 19.08
C SER A 200 9.81 8.29 19.41
N GLN A 201 9.55 8.12 20.71
CA GLN A 201 8.22 8.15 21.27
C GLN A 201 8.17 9.28 22.31
N SER A 202 7.40 10.32 21.96
CA SER A 202 6.67 11.24 22.85
C SER A 202 7.26 11.49 24.24
N GLY A 203 7.78 12.70 24.46
CA GLY A 203 8.21 13.16 25.77
C GLY A 203 7.08 13.10 26.82
N VAL A 204 7.39 12.49 27.96
CA VAL A 204 6.86 12.85 29.28
C VAL A 204 8.02 12.71 30.28
N THR A 205 8.27 13.81 31.00
CA THR A 205 9.22 14.01 32.11
C THR A 205 9.06 13.04 33.27
N GLU A 206 10.17 12.61 33.90
CA GLU A 206 10.53 12.87 35.32
C GLU A 206 11.76 12.06 35.81
N GLY A 207 12.68 12.75 36.52
CA GLY A 207 13.19 12.29 37.83
C GLY A 207 14.42 11.36 37.95
N ALA A 208 15.61 11.98 38.07
CA ALA A 208 16.74 11.73 39.00
C ALA A 208 17.17 10.30 39.46
N GLY A 209 18.49 10.02 39.39
CA GLY A 209 19.17 9.05 40.26
C GLY A 209 20.55 8.56 39.79
N THR A 210 21.61 8.97 40.51
CA THR A 210 23.04 8.62 40.42
C THR A 210 23.40 7.14 40.71
N ALA A 211 24.43 6.57 40.05
CA ALA A 211 25.60 5.90 40.67
C ALA A 211 26.53 5.17 39.66
N GLU A 212 27.79 5.01 40.08
CA GLU A 212 29.03 4.61 39.40
C GLU A 212 29.21 3.13 38.97
N GLN A 213 29.90 2.97 37.83
CA GLN A 213 31.15 2.21 37.57
C GLN A 213 31.30 0.71 37.96
N ALA A 214 31.51 -0.15 36.95
CA ALA A 214 32.79 -0.86 36.67
C ALA A 214 32.64 -2.25 36.00
N GLY A 215 33.29 -2.41 34.83
CA GLY A 215 34.14 -3.56 34.50
C GLY A 215 33.51 -4.88 34.04
N ALA A 216 33.50 -5.11 32.72
CA ALA A 216 33.94 -6.38 32.12
C ALA A 216 34.06 -6.21 30.59
N SER A 217 35.26 -6.44 30.08
CA SER A 217 35.58 -6.59 28.66
C SER A 217 34.76 -7.73 28.04
N ALA A 218 33.79 -7.36 27.21
CA ALA A 218 33.17 -8.25 26.23
C ALA A 218 33.50 -7.70 24.84
N GLU A 219 34.07 -8.54 23.98
CA GLU A 219 34.24 -8.23 22.57
C GLU A 219 32.86 -7.88 21.96
N PRO A 220 32.71 -6.76 21.23
CA PRO A 220 31.44 -6.46 20.60
C PRO A 220 31.34 -7.28 19.31
N SER A 221 30.75 -8.47 19.39
CA SER A 221 30.01 -9.03 18.26
C SER A 221 28.67 -8.29 18.13
N GLY A 222 28.75 -6.99 17.81
CA GLY A 222 27.60 -6.08 17.68
C GLY A 222 27.20 -5.96 16.22
N GLY A 223 26.29 -6.82 15.77
CA GLY A 223 25.61 -6.60 14.50
C GLY A 223 24.75 -5.35 14.60
N VAL A 224 25.14 -4.28 13.91
CA VAL A 224 24.39 -3.03 13.82
C VAL A 224 23.07 -3.30 13.08
N GLU A 225 21.97 -3.41 13.82
CA GLU A 225 20.62 -3.37 13.23
C GLU A 225 20.14 -1.93 13.15
N VAL A 226 20.44 -1.29 12.02
CA VAL A 226 19.77 -0.03 11.67
C VAL A 226 18.32 -0.37 11.35
N SER A 227 17.39 0.16 12.14
CA SER A 227 15.98 -0.15 11.99
C SER A 227 15.42 0.56 10.75
N THR A 228 15.02 -0.23 9.75
CA THR A 228 13.94 0.18 8.84
C THR A 228 12.77 0.69 9.66
N ASN A 229 12.11 1.74 9.22
CA ASN A 229 10.86 2.18 9.84
C ASN A 229 9.74 1.20 9.47
N TRP A 230 9.77 0.01 10.06
CA TRP A 230 8.87 -1.11 9.84
C TRP A 230 7.39 -0.70 9.95
N TRP A 231 7.10 0.28 10.81
CA TRP A 231 5.77 0.86 10.96
C TRP A 231 5.28 1.57 9.69
N SER A 232 6.15 2.30 8.98
CA SER A 232 5.78 2.93 7.70
C SER A 232 5.36 1.90 6.65
N PHE A 233 6.02 0.73 6.63
CA PHE A 233 5.70 -0.37 5.73
C PHE A 233 4.43 -1.14 6.16
N ILE A 234 4.18 -1.30 7.46
CA ILE A 234 2.89 -1.82 7.95
C ILE A 234 1.75 -0.90 7.47
N LYS A 235 1.88 0.41 7.67
CA LYS A 235 0.89 1.39 7.18
C LYS A 235 0.73 1.33 5.66
N LEU A 236 1.82 1.12 4.91
CA LEU A 236 1.78 0.92 3.46
C LEU A 236 0.96 -0.32 3.09
N GLY A 237 1.18 -1.44 3.77
CA GLY A 237 0.38 -2.67 3.57
C GLY A 237 -1.10 -2.47 3.90
N MET A 238 -1.40 -1.75 4.98
CA MET A 238 -2.77 -1.41 5.35
C MET A 238 -3.44 -0.53 4.29
N ASN A 239 -2.77 0.55 3.89
CA ASN A 239 -3.27 1.48 2.89
C ASN A 239 -3.44 0.81 1.54
N HIS A 240 -2.52 -0.07 1.13
CA HIS A 240 -2.61 -0.83 -0.10
C HIS A 240 -3.95 -1.58 -0.23
N ILE A 241 -4.39 -2.26 0.84
CA ILE A 241 -5.69 -2.94 0.83
C ILE A 241 -6.87 -1.94 0.91
N LEU A 242 -6.75 -0.88 1.71
CA LEU A 242 -7.82 0.09 1.89
C LEU A 242 -8.07 0.98 0.67
N SER A 243 -7.03 1.27 -0.12
CA SER A 243 -7.14 2.01 -1.39
C SER A 243 -7.42 1.10 -2.58
N GLY A 244 -7.06 -0.18 -2.48
CA GLY A 244 -7.31 -1.21 -3.51
C GLY A 244 -8.76 -1.68 -3.51
N PHE A 245 -9.64 -0.97 -4.21
CA PHE A 245 -11.07 -1.33 -4.29
C PHE A 245 -11.31 -2.74 -4.86
N ASP A 246 -10.43 -3.22 -5.72
CA ASP A 246 -10.43 -4.59 -6.24
C ASP A 246 -10.15 -5.63 -5.14
N HIS A 247 -9.19 -5.35 -4.25
CA HIS A 247 -8.90 -6.19 -3.08
C HIS A 247 -10.08 -6.24 -2.10
N LEU A 248 -10.68 -5.08 -1.80
CA LEU A 248 -11.85 -5.01 -0.92
C LEU A 248 -13.04 -5.78 -1.51
N LEU A 249 -13.31 -5.62 -2.80
CA LEU A 249 -14.38 -6.33 -3.50
C LEU A 249 -14.11 -7.84 -3.58
N PHE A 250 -12.84 -8.24 -3.78
CA PHE A 250 -12.42 -9.64 -3.77
C PHE A 250 -12.64 -10.30 -2.41
N ILE A 251 -12.18 -9.67 -1.31
CA ILE A 251 -12.37 -10.17 0.05
C ILE A 251 -13.86 -10.26 0.36
N PHE A 252 -14.64 -9.23 0.02
CA PHE A 252 -16.09 -9.26 0.21
C PHE A 252 -16.74 -10.43 -0.55
N ALA A 253 -16.37 -10.63 -1.82
CA ALA A 253 -16.86 -11.75 -2.63
C ALA A 253 -16.50 -13.11 -2.00
N LEU A 254 -15.30 -13.27 -1.44
CA LEU A 254 -14.90 -14.50 -0.74
C LEU A 254 -15.80 -14.78 0.47
N LEU A 255 -16.21 -13.74 1.21
CA LEU A 255 -17.04 -13.85 2.42
C LEU A 255 -18.53 -14.13 2.15
N LEU A 256 -19.06 -13.80 0.97
CA LEU A 256 -20.48 -14.04 0.63
C LEU A 256 -20.86 -15.52 0.64
N GLY A 257 -19.95 -16.40 0.23
CA GLY A 257 -20.18 -17.85 0.22
C GLY A 257 -20.31 -18.41 1.65
N LYS A 258 -21.28 -19.29 1.90
CA LYS A 258 -21.42 -19.94 3.22
C LYS A 258 -20.27 -20.93 3.44
N GLN A 259 -19.39 -20.61 4.37
CA GLN A 259 -18.28 -21.47 4.81
C GLN A 259 -18.12 -21.51 6.33
N THR A 260 -17.35 -22.49 6.82
CA THR A 260 -16.97 -22.63 8.24
C THR A 260 -15.82 -21.69 8.59
N PHE A 261 -15.63 -21.39 9.88
CA PHE A 261 -14.53 -20.53 10.34
C PHE A 261 -13.15 -21.05 9.90
N LYS A 262 -12.92 -22.37 9.99
CA LYS A 262 -11.67 -23.00 9.51
C LYS A 262 -11.43 -22.79 8.02
N GLN A 263 -12.49 -22.76 7.21
CA GLN A 263 -12.37 -22.51 5.78
C GLN A 263 -12.02 -21.05 5.47
N TYR A 264 -12.62 -20.08 6.17
CA TYR A 264 -12.22 -18.67 6.01
C TYR A 264 -10.76 -18.44 6.42
N ALA A 265 -10.35 -18.97 7.58
CA ALA A 265 -8.97 -18.89 8.02
C ALA A 265 -8.02 -19.49 6.97
N GLY A 266 -8.32 -20.70 6.47
CA GLY A 266 -7.54 -21.32 5.41
C GLY A 266 -7.47 -20.49 4.11
N ILE A 267 -8.56 -19.83 3.72
CA ILE A 267 -8.60 -18.96 2.53
C ILE A 267 -7.73 -17.72 2.73
N ILE A 268 -7.91 -16.99 3.83
CA ILE A 268 -7.15 -15.76 4.13
C ILE A 268 -5.66 -16.09 4.22
N THR A 269 -5.28 -17.06 5.05
CA THR A 269 -3.90 -17.47 5.21
C THR A 269 -3.28 -17.98 3.90
N SER A 270 -4.04 -18.75 3.08
CA SER A 270 -3.53 -19.20 1.78
C SER A 270 -3.28 -18.06 0.80
N PHE A 271 -4.13 -17.02 0.83
CA PHE A 271 -3.95 -15.82 0.02
C PHE A 271 -2.68 -15.09 0.44
N THR A 272 -2.55 -14.78 1.73
CA THR A 272 -1.40 -14.02 2.27
C THR A 272 -0.09 -14.73 2.02
N ILE A 273 -0.04 -16.06 2.19
CA ILE A 273 1.15 -16.86 1.89
C ILE A 273 1.50 -16.77 0.40
N ALA A 274 0.54 -17.02 -0.49
CA ALA A 274 0.77 -16.98 -1.94
C ALA A 274 1.21 -15.59 -2.42
N HIS A 275 0.53 -14.55 -1.91
CA HIS A 275 0.85 -13.16 -2.16
C HIS A 275 2.28 -12.83 -1.72
N SER A 276 2.64 -13.18 -0.50
CA SER A 276 3.99 -12.96 0.05
C SER A 276 5.06 -13.67 -0.77
N ILE A 277 4.81 -14.92 -1.18
CA ILE A 277 5.74 -15.69 -2.03
C ILE A 277 5.97 -14.95 -3.34
N THR A 278 4.91 -14.60 -4.07
CA THR A 278 5.09 -14.06 -5.41
C THR A 278 5.60 -12.62 -5.39
N LEU A 279 5.17 -11.80 -4.42
CA LEU A 279 5.73 -10.47 -4.21
C LEU A 279 7.25 -10.55 -3.97
N THR A 280 7.69 -11.47 -3.10
CA THR A 280 9.12 -11.67 -2.83
C THR A 280 9.87 -12.10 -4.09
N LEU A 281 9.34 -13.09 -4.83
CA LEU A 281 9.95 -13.57 -6.07
C LEU A 281 10.05 -12.47 -7.13
N ALA A 282 9.02 -11.64 -7.24
CA ALA A 282 8.96 -10.57 -8.22
C ALA A 282 9.90 -9.42 -7.89
N VAL A 283 9.96 -9.02 -6.61
CA VAL A 283 10.89 -8.00 -6.12
C VAL A 283 12.36 -8.44 -6.25
N LEU A 284 12.66 -9.73 -6.03
CA LEU A 284 13.99 -10.30 -6.27
C LEU A 284 14.33 -10.46 -7.76
N GLY A 285 13.38 -10.20 -8.66
CA GLY A 285 13.54 -10.33 -10.11
C GLY A 285 13.55 -11.77 -10.62
N TRP A 286 13.10 -12.74 -9.82
CA TRP A 286 12.99 -14.15 -10.24
C TRP A 286 11.73 -14.42 -11.06
N VAL A 287 10.70 -13.60 -10.87
CA VAL A 287 9.45 -13.62 -11.65
C VAL A 287 9.19 -12.21 -12.14
N ASP A 288 8.93 -12.05 -13.43
CA ASP A 288 8.60 -10.75 -14.01
C ASP A 288 7.49 -10.97 -15.04
N LEU A 289 6.27 -10.57 -14.67
CA LEU A 289 5.13 -10.61 -15.57
C LEU A 289 4.63 -9.18 -15.78
N PRO A 290 4.34 -8.81 -17.03
CA PRO A 290 3.93 -7.45 -17.32
C PRO A 290 2.53 -7.15 -16.76
N GLY A 291 2.33 -5.90 -16.33
CA GLY A 291 1.07 -5.42 -15.73
C GLY A 291 -0.17 -5.68 -16.60
N TYR A 292 -0.05 -5.58 -17.94
CA TYR A 292 -1.16 -5.87 -18.87
C TYR A 292 -1.65 -7.33 -18.83
N ILE A 293 -0.90 -8.25 -18.19
CA ILE A 293 -1.36 -9.62 -17.90
C ILE A 293 -1.85 -9.72 -16.46
N VAL A 294 -1.07 -9.19 -15.52
CA VAL A 294 -1.33 -9.31 -14.08
C VAL A 294 -2.63 -8.61 -13.70
N GLU A 295 -2.83 -7.37 -14.14
CA GLU A 295 -3.96 -6.55 -13.73
C GLU A 295 -5.32 -7.07 -14.23
N PRO A 296 -5.47 -7.50 -15.50
CA PRO A 296 -6.66 -8.22 -15.93
C PRO A 296 -6.88 -9.54 -15.16
N ALA A 297 -5.81 -10.28 -14.85
CA ALA A 297 -5.95 -11.53 -14.11
C ALA A 297 -6.45 -11.30 -12.67
N ILE A 298 -6.04 -10.20 -12.03
CA ILE A 298 -6.60 -9.73 -10.75
C ILE A 298 -8.10 -9.45 -10.90
N ALA A 299 -8.51 -8.65 -11.89
CA ALA A 299 -9.93 -8.34 -12.12
C ALA A 299 -10.78 -9.60 -12.44
N PHE A 300 -10.21 -10.53 -13.21
CA PHE A 300 -10.83 -11.81 -13.52
C PHE A 300 -11.07 -12.67 -12.26
N SER A 301 -10.13 -12.66 -11.31
CA SER A 301 -10.28 -13.41 -10.05
C SER A 301 -11.54 -13.01 -9.26
N ILE A 302 -11.93 -11.73 -9.30
CA ILE A 302 -13.15 -11.21 -8.67
C ILE A 302 -14.38 -11.82 -9.35
N CYS A 303 -14.43 -11.77 -10.68
CA CYS A 303 -15.51 -12.35 -11.47
C CYS A 303 -15.65 -13.85 -11.20
N TYR A 304 -14.52 -14.56 -11.13
CA TYR A 304 -14.50 -15.99 -10.84
C TYR A 304 -15.11 -16.30 -9.48
N VAL A 305 -14.67 -15.63 -8.41
CA VAL A 305 -15.19 -15.88 -7.05
C VAL A 305 -16.68 -15.56 -6.95
N ALA A 306 -17.12 -14.48 -7.58
CA ALA A 306 -18.52 -14.09 -7.62
C ALA A 306 -19.38 -15.13 -8.39
N ALA A 307 -18.92 -15.62 -9.53
CA ALA A 307 -19.58 -16.69 -10.28
C ALA A 307 -19.60 -18.00 -9.48
N GLU A 308 -18.52 -18.35 -8.77
CA GLU A 308 -18.48 -19.53 -7.91
C GLU A 308 -19.55 -19.48 -6.81
N ASN A 309 -19.76 -18.31 -6.21
CA ASN A 309 -20.82 -18.11 -5.21
C ASN A 309 -22.23 -18.35 -5.75
N MET A 310 -22.46 -18.14 -7.05
CA MET A 310 -23.76 -18.37 -7.71
C MET A 310 -23.96 -19.85 -8.08
N LEU A 311 -22.91 -20.49 -8.59
CA LEU A 311 -22.98 -21.80 -9.22
C LEU A 311 -22.81 -22.96 -8.22
N ARG A 312 -21.99 -22.79 -7.17
CA ARG A 312 -21.64 -23.88 -6.25
C ARG A 312 -22.41 -23.78 -4.94
N GLN A 313 -23.13 -24.85 -4.59
CA GLN A 313 -23.83 -24.94 -3.30
C GLN A 313 -22.91 -25.28 -2.12
N GLN A 314 -21.79 -25.97 -2.37
CA GLN A 314 -20.75 -26.25 -1.39
C GLN A 314 -19.37 -25.99 -1.97
N ILE A 315 -18.56 -25.26 -1.21
CA ILE A 315 -17.22 -24.83 -1.61
C ILE A 315 -16.21 -25.50 -0.68
N LYS A 316 -15.55 -26.55 -1.16
CA LYS A 316 -14.58 -27.34 -0.35
C LYS A 316 -13.13 -26.90 -0.52
N TYR A 317 -12.72 -26.53 -1.73
CA TYR A 317 -11.31 -26.28 -2.09
C TYR A 317 -11.02 -24.83 -2.48
N ARG A 318 -11.82 -23.87 -2.02
CA ARG A 318 -11.62 -22.45 -2.35
C ARG A 318 -10.25 -21.93 -1.90
N TRP A 319 -9.67 -22.46 -0.83
CA TRP A 319 -8.31 -22.10 -0.41
C TRP A 319 -7.27 -22.34 -1.52
N LEU A 320 -7.41 -23.37 -2.35
CA LEU A 320 -6.46 -23.65 -3.44
C LEU A 320 -6.59 -22.64 -4.58
N ILE A 321 -7.83 -22.28 -4.91
CA ILE A 321 -8.13 -21.26 -5.92
C ILE A 321 -7.65 -19.89 -5.42
N THR A 322 -7.93 -19.57 -4.16
CA THR A 322 -7.49 -18.33 -3.54
C THR A 322 -5.96 -18.27 -3.42
N PHE A 323 -5.28 -19.39 -3.15
CA PHE A 323 -3.83 -19.47 -3.23
C PHE A 323 -3.34 -19.10 -4.64
N ALA A 324 -3.92 -19.70 -5.69
CA ALA A 324 -3.55 -19.37 -7.07
C ALA A 324 -3.78 -17.90 -7.42
N PHE A 325 -4.89 -17.30 -6.98
CA PHE A 325 -5.13 -15.87 -7.16
C PHE A 325 -4.19 -15.01 -6.32
N GLY A 326 -3.84 -15.42 -5.10
CA GLY A 326 -2.87 -14.74 -4.27
C GLY A 326 -1.50 -14.65 -4.94
N LEU A 327 -1.08 -15.70 -5.68
CA LEU A 327 0.15 -15.64 -6.46
C LEU A 327 0.11 -14.51 -7.49
N ILE A 328 -1.02 -14.37 -8.19
CA ILE A 328 -1.22 -13.33 -9.21
C ILE A 328 -1.23 -11.94 -8.58
N HIS A 329 -1.98 -11.76 -7.49
CA HIS A 329 -2.12 -10.47 -6.82
C HIS A 329 -0.77 -9.96 -6.28
N GLY A 330 0.08 -10.85 -5.77
CA GLY A 330 1.41 -10.47 -5.27
C GLY A 330 2.33 -9.81 -6.30
N MET A 331 2.09 -9.99 -7.60
CA MET A 331 2.89 -9.36 -8.66
C MET A 331 2.52 -7.90 -8.90
N GLY A 332 1.27 -7.50 -8.64
CA GLY A 332 0.82 -6.14 -8.96
C GLY A 332 1.65 -5.06 -8.25
N PHE A 333 1.95 -5.27 -6.97
CA PHE A 333 2.69 -4.30 -6.16
C PHE A 333 4.23 -4.41 -6.26
N ALA A 334 4.73 -5.44 -6.95
CA ALA A 334 6.16 -5.77 -6.93
C ALA A 334 7.04 -4.71 -7.60
N ASP A 335 6.56 -4.12 -8.69
CA ASP A 335 7.30 -3.12 -9.46
C ASP A 335 7.68 -1.91 -8.60
N ILE A 336 6.74 -1.44 -7.77
CA ILE A 336 6.95 -0.28 -6.91
C ILE A 336 8.10 -0.54 -5.92
N LEU A 337 8.13 -1.73 -5.30
CA LEU A 337 9.18 -2.08 -4.34
C LEU A 337 10.51 -2.45 -5.00
N LYS A 338 10.48 -3.00 -6.23
CA LYS A 338 11.68 -3.36 -7.01
C LYS A 338 12.51 -2.13 -7.39
N GLU A 339 11.91 -0.96 -7.47
CA GLU A 339 12.57 0.32 -7.79
C GLU A 339 13.28 0.95 -6.57
N MET A 340 12.91 0.54 -5.35
CA MET A 340 13.66 0.89 -4.13
C MET A 340 15.04 0.23 -4.15
N SER A 341 16.09 1.00 -4.41
CA SER A 341 17.47 0.51 -4.49
C SER A 341 18.09 0.21 -3.10
N ILE A 342 17.47 -0.68 -2.34
CA ILE A 342 17.82 -1.01 -0.95
C ILE A 342 18.45 -2.42 -0.81
N PRO A 343 19.31 -2.65 0.20
CA PRO A 343 19.92 -3.96 0.44
C PRO A 343 18.88 -5.06 0.74
N THR A 344 19.16 -6.30 0.31
CA THR A 344 18.23 -7.44 0.42
C THR A 344 17.74 -7.72 1.84
N LYS A 345 18.59 -7.56 2.87
CA LYS A 345 18.18 -7.75 4.28
C LYS A 345 17.06 -6.78 4.65
N GLN A 346 17.20 -5.51 4.26
CA GLN A 346 16.22 -4.48 4.58
C GLN A 346 14.95 -4.64 3.77
N LEU A 347 15.09 -5.00 2.50
CA LEU A 347 13.98 -5.36 1.64
C LEU A 347 13.13 -6.48 2.24
N ALA A 348 13.76 -7.51 2.83
CA ALA A 348 13.04 -8.59 3.50
C ALA A 348 12.23 -8.09 4.71
N ILE A 349 12.79 -7.19 5.54
CA ILE A 349 12.07 -6.60 6.68
C ILE A 349 10.90 -5.75 6.21
N SER A 350 11.10 -4.94 5.17
CA SER A 350 10.05 -4.15 4.52
C SER A 350 8.92 -5.01 3.97
N LEU A 351 9.25 -6.12 3.29
CA LEU A 351 8.27 -7.06 2.73
C LEU A 351 7.46 -7.79 3.82
N ILE A 352 8.11 -8.22 4.90
CA ILE A 352 7.41 -8.85 6.03
C ILE A 352 6.47 -7.83 6.68
N SER A 353 6.97 -6.62 6.93
CA SER A 353 6.20 -5.54 7.56
C SER A 353 4.99 -5.13 6.70
N PHE A 354 5.16 -5.04 5.39
CA PHE A 354 4.09 -4.80 4.43
C PHE A 354 3.00 -5.89 4.48
N ASN A 355 3.38 -7.18 4.46
CA ASN A 355 2.41 -8.28 4.54
C ASN A 355 1.70 -8.36 5.91
N VAL A 356 2.36 -7.98 7.00
CA VAL A 356 1.70 -7.81 8.32
C VAL A 356 0.60 -6.75 8.24
N GLY A 357 0.87 -5.62 7.59
CA GLY A 357 -0.14 -4.58 7.33
C GLY A 357 -1.35 -5.08 6.53
N ILE A 358 -1.11 -5.89 5.48
CA ILE A 358 -2.17 -6.53 4.70
C ILE A 358 -3.04 -7.42 5.59
N GLU A 359 -2.43 -8.33 6.36
CA GLU A 359 -3.14 -9.29 7.21
C GLU A 359 -4.00 -8.58 8.28
N ILE A 360 -3.50 -7.48 8.87
CA ILE A 360 -4.25 -6.66 9.85
C ILE A 360 -5.57 -6.16 9.24
N VAL A 361 -5.53 -5.60 8.03
CA VAL A 361 -6.75 -5.09 7.37
C VAL A 361 -7.69 -6.21 6.97
N GLN A 362 -7.16 -7.30 6.39
CA GLN A 362 -7.96 -8.45 6.00
C GLN A 362 -8.72 -9.07 7.19
N LEU A 363 -8.02 -9.31 8.30
CA LEU A 363 -8.64 -9.85 9.52
C LEU A 363 -9.66 -8.87 10.12
N THR A 364 -9.39 -7.56 10.06
CA THR A 364 -10.33 -6.52 10.52
C THR A 364 -11.62 -6.53 9.68
N ILE A 365 -11.50 -6.57 8.35
CA ILE A 365 -12.65 -6.67 7.44
C ILE A 365 -13.46 -7.93 7.75
N VAL A 366 -12.79 -9.07 7.92
CA VAL A 366 -13.44 -10.35 8.25
C VAL A 366 -14.16 -10.25 9.59
N ALA A 367 -13.52 -9.68 10.62
CA ALA A 367 -14.10 -9.52 11.95
C ALA A 367 -15.36 -8.64 11.94
N ILE A 368 -15.46 -7.66 11.04
CA ILE A 368 -16.61 -6.76 10.92
C ILE A 368 -17.70 -7.36 10.02
N VAL A 369 -17.34 -7.82 8.82
CA VAL A 369 -18.29 -8.24 7.78
C VAL A 369 -18.87 -9.63 8.06
N LEU A 370 -18.04 -10.57 8.53
CA LEU A 370 -18.47 -11.95 8.70
C LEU A 370 -19.62 -12.12 9.72
N PRO A 371 -19.62 -11.46 10.90
CA PRO A 371 -20.76 -11.52 11.82
C PRO A 371 -22.07 -11.02 11.20
N ILE A 372 -22.01 -9.95 10.41
CA ILE A 372 -23.17 -9.39 9.70
C ILE A 372 -23.71 -10.42 8.70
N LEU A 373 -22.84 -11.06 7.92
CA LEU A 373 -23.25 -12.12 6.99
C LEU A 373 -23.79 -13.36 7.72
N ILE A 374 -23.20 -13.76 8.85
CA ILE A 374 -23.70 -14.87 9.69
C ILE A 374 -25.10 -14.57 10.22
N TYR A 375 -25.37 -13.34 10.63
CA TYR A 375 -26.70 -12.92 11.04
C TYR A 375 -27.73 -13.11 9.91
N PHE A 376 -27.42 -12.61 8.71
CA PHE A 376 -28.32 -12.70 7.56
C PHE A 376 -28.47 -14.11 6.98
N ARG A 377 -27.49 -14.99 7.16
CA ARG A 377 -27.54 -16.41 6.73
C ARG A 377 -28.68 -17.22 7.36
N LYS A 378 -29.27 -16.73 8.45
CA LYS A 378 -30.42 -17.37 9.11
C LYS A 378 -31.70 -17.29 8.27
N PHE A 379 -31.75 -16.41 7.26
CA PHE A 379 -32.93 -16.17 6.47
C PHE A 379 -32.91 -16.93 5.14
N ALA A 380 -34.06 -17.50 4.76
CA ALA A 380 -34.21 -18.26 3.50
C ALA A 380 -33.87 -17.43 2.25
N SER A 381 -34.05 -16.11 2.33
CA SER A 381 -33.74 -15.16 1.25
C SER A 381 -32.24 -14.96 1.01
N TYR A 382 -31.35 -15.39 1.92
CA TYR A 382 -29.90 -15.19 1.81
C TYR A 382 -29.32 -15.68 0.48
N LYS A 383 -29.78 -16.83 0.00
CA LYS A 383 -29.31 -17.38 -1.29
C LYS A 383 -29.59 -16.43 -2.46
N HIS A 384 -30.79 -15.82 -2.50
CA HIS A 384 -31.16 -14.89 -3.56
C HIS A 384 -30.34 -13.60 -3.48
N ALA A 385 -30.09 -13.10 -2.28
CA ALA A 385 -29.26 -11.92 -2.09
C ALA A 385 -27.79 -12.16 -2.44
N VAL A 386 -27.24 -13.34 -2.13
CA VAL A 386 -25.89 -13.73 -2.59
C VAL A 386 -25.83 -13.75 -4.12
N VAL A 387 -26.80 -14.37 -4.79
CA VAL A 387 -26.85 -14.40 -6.27
C VAL A 387 -26.94 -13.00 -6.86
N PHE A 388 -27.82 -12.16 -6.32
CA PHE A 388 -27.99 -10.78 -6.76
C PHE A 388 -26.71 -9.95 -6.56
N THR A 389 -26.12 -10.03 -5.36
CA THR A 389 -24.89 -9.30 -5.01
C THR A 389 -23.71 -9.78 -5.86
N SER A 390 -23.54 -11.09 -6.04
CA SER A 390 -22.53 -11.65 -6.93
C SER A 390 -22.71 -11.21 -8.38
N SER A 391 -23.95 -11.04 -8.85
CA SER A 391 -24.21 -10.53 -10.21
C SER A 391 -23.70 -9.11 -10.37
N ILE A 392 -23.88 -8.24 -9.37
CA ILE A 392 -23.31 -6.89 -9.36
C ILE A 392 -21.78 -6.94 -9.33
N ILE A 393 -21.19 -7.80 -8.50
CA ILE A 393 -19.73 -7.96 -8.43
C ILE A 393 -19.14 -8.40 -9.77
N ILE A 394 -19.82 -9.31 -10.50
CA ILE A 394 -19.40 -9.71 -11.86
C ILE A 394 -19.46 -8.52 -12.82
N LEU A 395 -20.49 -7.68 -12.75
CA LEU A 395 -20.59 -6.50 -13.62
C LEU A 395 -19.46 -5.49 -13.34
N VAL A 396 -19.17 -5.22 -12.06
CA VAL A 396 -18.09 -4.31 -11.65
C VAL A 396 -16.72 -4.88 -12.00
N GLY A 397 -16.46 -6.13 -11.62
CA GLY A 397 -15.20 -6.81 -11.94
C GLY A 397 -15.00 -7.00 -13.44
N GLY A 398 -16.07 -7.25 -14.19
CA GLY A 398 -16.06 -7.38 -15.64
C GLY A 398 -15.76 -6.05 -16.33
N PHE A 399 -16.31 -4.94 -15.80
CA PHE A 399 -15.95 -3.60 -16.24
C PHE A 399 -14.46 -3.34 -16.04
N TRP A 400 -13.90 -3.59 -14.85
CA TRP A 400 -12.46 -3.45 -14.60
C TRP A 400 -11.59 -4.38 -15.44
N PHE A 401 -12.06 -5.61 -15.70
CA PHE A 401 -11.37 -6.55 -16.57
C PHE A 401 -11.27 -6.02 -18.00
N ILE A 402 -12.39 -5.60 -18.60
CA ILE A 402 -12.42 -5.02 -19.95
C ILE A 402 -11.56 -3.77 -19.98
N GLN A 403 -11.64 -2.93 -18.94
CA GLN A 403 -10.83 -1.74 -18.83
C GLN A 403 -9.34 -2.08 -18.95
N ARG A 404 -8.81 -2.91 -18.06
CA ARG A 404 -7.36 -3.25 -18.00
C ARG A 404 -6.84 -4.05 -19.20
N VAL A 405 -7.73 -4.65 -20.01
CA VAL A 405 -7.35 -5.38 -21.22
C VAL A 405 -7.21 -4.45 -22.42
N PHE A 406 -7.99 -3.37 -22.49
CA PHE A 406 -8.11 -2.54 -23.69
C PHE A 406 -7.66 -1.09 -23.52
N PHE A 407 -7.54 -0.61 -22.28
CA PHE A 407 -7.18 0.75 -21.91
C PHE A 407 -6.10 0.69 -20.84
#